data_AF-A0A0F7SSX5-F1
#
_entry.id   AF-A0A0F7SSX5-F1
#
_cell.length_a   1.000
_cell.length_b   1.000
_cell.length_c   1.000
_cell.angle_alpha   90.00
_cell.angle_beta   90.00
_cell.angle_gamma   90.00
#
_symmetry.space_group_name_H-M   'P 1'
#
loop_
_entity.id
_entity.type
_entity.pdbx_description
1 polymer ?
#
loop_
_entity_poly.entity_id
_entity_poly.type
_entity_poly.pdbx_seq_one_letter_code
_entity_poly.pdbx_strand_id
1 'polypeptide(L)'
;MTTIPARLAVMTRQSADLKDAASRARVLYRDWYRAAPEVVQVYQLDLSVYDFRTKIREQFSKHKHVTDVRVIDILLLKGRQEYQETLNIWKQTPHVLAWFKEQEDNASPQTFMDKFLAGRDESHVQNFH
;
A
#
# COMPACT_ATOMS: atom_id res chain seq x y z
N MET A 1 -15.55 31.21 7.98
CA MET A 1 -15.92 29.95 8.66
C MET A 1 -14.65 29.09 8.71
N THR A 2 -14.13 28.77 9.89
CA THR A 2 -12.94 27.91 10.04
C THR A 2 -13.39 26.49 10.37
N THR A 3 -12.94 25.50 9.59
CA THR A 3 -13.29 24.08 9.79
C THR A 3 -12.17 23.33 10.49
N ILE A 4 -12.49 22.52 11.49
CA ILE A 4 -11.53 21.70 12.24
C ILE A 4 -11.17 20.46 11.40
N PRO A 5 -9.88 20.10 11.26
CA PRO A 5 -9.48 18.94 10.47
C PRO A 5 -9.86 17.62 11.15
N ALA A 6 -10.04 16.57 10.34
CA ALA A 6 -10.35 15.23 10.83
C ALA A 6 -9.19 14.63 11.65
N ARG A 7 -9.51 13.64 12.49
CA ARG A 7 -8.52 12.88 13.28
C ARG A 7 -7.43 12.32 12.36
N LEU A 8 -6.17 12.43 12.80
CA LEU A 8 -4.95 12.03 12.06
C LEU A 8 -4.66 12.81 10.77
N ALA A 9 -5.37 13.90 10.49
CA ALA A 9 -5.05 14.76 9.35
C ALA A 9 -3.66 15.38 9.51
N VAL A 10 -2.89 15.34 8.43
CA VAL A 10 -1.55 15.95 8.36
C VAL A 10 -1.56 16.97 7.23
N MET A 11 -1.00 18.15 7.48
CA MET A 11 -0.85 19.17 6.44
C MET A 11 0.08 18.66 5.34
N THR A 12 -0.35 18.82 4.10
CA THR A 12 0.47 18.45 2.95
C THR A 12 1.65 19.41 2.82
N ARG A 13 2.83 18.85 2.55
CA ARG A 13 4.05 19.62 2.29
C ARG A 13 4.95 18.88 1.30
N GLN A 14 5.76 19.64 0.59
CA GLN A 14 6.83 19.12 -0.27
C GLN A 14 8.11 18.94 0.55
N SER A 15 8.88 17.91 0.23
CA SER A 15 10.20 17.70 0.83
C SER A 15 11.26 18.54 0.13
N ALA A 16 12.16 19.14 0.92
CA ALA A 16 13.27 19.91 0.40
C ALA A 16 14.32 19.02 -0.28
N ASP A 17 14.64 17.87 0.34
CA ASP A 17 15.66 16.93 -0.11
C ASP A 17 15.20 15.48 0.08
N LEU A 18 15.90 14.55 -0.58
CA LEU A 18 15.69 13.11 -0.41
C LEU A 18 15.84 12.64 1.05
N LYS A 19 16.72 13.29 1.83
CA LYS A 19 16.89 12.95 3.26
C LYS A 19 15.64 13.28 4.08
N ASP A 20 14.96 14.39 3.79
CA ASP A 20 13.69 14.75 4.44
C ASP A 20 12.58 13.78 4.02
N ALA A 21 12.47 13.48 2.73
CA ALA A 21 11.52 12.50 2.22
C ALA A 21 11.71 11.11 2.85
N ALA A 22 12.97 10.64 2.98
CA ALA A 22 13.29 9.37 3.63
C ALA A 22 13.02 9.38 5.14
N SER A 23 13.16 10.53 5.81
CA SER A 23 12.74 10.69 7.21
C SER A 23 11.22 10.53 7.35
N ARG A 24 10.46 11.23 6.50
CA ARG A 24 8.99 11.18 6.48
C ARG A 24 8.46 9.78 6.15
N ALA A 25 9.08 9.08 5.21
CA ALA A 25 8.77 7.69 4.89
C ALA A 25 8.96 6.75 6.08
N ARG A 26 10.06 6.91 6.83
CA ARG A 26 10.32 6.13 8.05
C ARG A 26 9.29 6.40 9.15
N VAL A 27 8.87 7.65 9.32
CA VAL A 27 7.80 8.00 10.28
C VAL A 27 6.49 7.32 9.87
N LEU A 28 6.09 7.45 8.61
CA LEU A 28 4.87 6.82 8.11
C LEU A 28 4.91 5.30 8.28
N TYR A 29 6.05 4.66 7.96
CA TYR A 29 6.23 3.22 8.18
C TYR A 29 6.07 2.82 9.66
N ARG A 30 6.63 3.61 10.59
CA ARG A 30 6.51 3.35 12.03
C ARG A 30 5.07 3.51 12.52
N ASP A 31 4.34 4.50 11.99
CA ASP A 31 2.94 4.73 12.32
C ASP A 31 2.10 3.51 11.90
N TRP A 32 2.25 3.04 10.66
CA TRP A 32 1.61 1.81 10.19
C TRP A 32 1.98 0.58 11.01
N TYR A 33 3.26 0.41 11.33
CA TYR A 33 3.75 -0.75 12.09
C TYR A 33 3.16 -0.81 13.52
N ARG A 34 2.94 0.36 14.13
CA ARG A 34 2.32 0.51 15.46
C ARG A 34 0.81 0.35 15.43
N ALA A 35 0.16 0.82 14.35
CA ALA A 35 -1.28 0.70 14.15
C ALA A 35 -1.74 -0.72 13.78
N ALA A 36 -0.84 -1.57 13.27
CA ALA A 36 -1.14 -2.95 12.87
C ALA A 36 -2.06 -3.75 13.84
N PRO A 37 -1.79 -3.86 15.16
CA PRO A 37 -2.69 -4.56 16.09
C PRO A 37 -4.09 -3.94 16.19
N GLU A 38 -4.18 -2.61 16.19
CA GLU A 38 -5.46 -1.89 16.22
C GLU A 38 -6.28 -2.18 14.95
N VAL A 39 -5.64 -2.15 13.78
CA VAL A 39 -6.30 -2.45 12.50
C VAL A 39 -6.82 -3.88 12.46
N VAL A 40 -5.99 -4.88 12.83
CA VAL A 40 -6.41 -6.29 12.84
C VAL A 40 -7.61 -6.50 13.77
N GLN A 41 -7.61 -5.86 14.94
CA GLN A 41 -8.69 -5.97 15.91
C GLN A 41 -9.99 -5.29 15.43
N VAL A 42 -9.90 -4.05 14.95
CA VAL A 42 -11.06 -3.24 14.54
C VAL A 42 -11.77 -3.83 13.32
N TYR A 43 -11.00 -4.33 12.35
CA TYR A 43 -11.54 -4.93 11.13
C TYR A 43 -11.84 -6.42 11.25
N GLN A 44 -11.54 -7.04 12.40
CA GLN A 44 -11.72 -8.48 12.66
C GLN A 44 -11.11 -9.34 11.54
N LEU A 45 -9.85 -9.07 11.19
CA LEU A 45 -9.17 -9.78 10.10
C LEU A 45 -8.75 -11.18 10.55
N ASP A 46 -8.94 -12.17 9.69
CA ASP A 46 -8.44 -13.55 9.86
C ASP A 46 -6.92 -13.68 9.59
N LEU A 47 -6.15 -12.64 9.88
CA LEU A 47 -4.72 -12.53 9.61
C LEU A 47 -3.97 -12.21 10.89
N SER A 48 -2.75 -12.72 11.02
CA SER A 48 -1.93 -12.35 12.17
C SER A 48 -1.41 -10.90 12.04
N VAL A 49 -1.13 -10.25 13.17
CA VAL A 49 -0.48 -8.93 13.19
C VAL A 49 0.88 -8.98 12.48
N TYR A 50 1.54 -10.14 12.48
CA TYR A 50 2.79 -10.36 11.76
C TYR A 50 2.58 -10.30 10.25
N ASP A 51 1.57 -10.99 9.72
CA ASP A 51 1.27 -10.99 8.27
C ASP A 51 0.94 -9.59 7.78
N PHE A 52 0.14 -8.85 8.57
CA PHE A 52 -0.17 -7.46 8.26
C PHE A 52 1.08 -6.56 8.21
N ARG A 53 2.00 -6.71 9.18
CA ARG A 53 3.27 -5.98 9.19
C ARG A 53 4.16 -6.34 8.01
N THR A 54 4.19 -7.63 7.65
CA THR A 54 4.93 -8.12 6.48
C THR A 54 4.36 -7.49 5.20
N LYS A 55 3.03 -7.38 5.09
CA LYS A 55 2.38 -6.74 3.97
C LYS A 55 2.70 -5.25 3.87
N ILE A 56 2.68 -4.52 4.99
CA ILE A 56 3.13 -3.12 5.02
C ILE A 56 4.57 -3.03 4.50
N ARG A 57 5.48 -3.88 4.99
CA ARG A 57 6.88 -3.87 4.55
C ARG A 57 7.02 -4.15 3.05
N GLU A 58 6.24 -5.07 2.51
CA GLU A 58 6.20 -5.38 1.08
C GLU A 58 5.78 -4.14 0.27
N GLN A 59 4.69 -3.47 0.66
CA GLN A 59 4.20 -2.28 -0.04
C GLN A 59 5.22 -1.13 -0.05
N PHE A 60 5.91 -0.90 1.07
CA PHE A 60 7.02 0.07 1.11
C PHE A 60 8.19 -0.37 0.24
N SER A 61 8.47 -1.67 0.16
CA SER A 61 9.56 -2.22 -0.64
C SER A 61 9.28 -2.13 -2.15
N LYS A 62 8.02 -2.25 -2.59
CA LYS A 62 7.61 -2.07 -3.99
C LYS A 62 8.09 -0.73 -4.55
N HIS A 63 8.10 0.32 -3.75
CA HIS A 63 8.52 1.67 -4.17
C HIS A 63 9.98 2.01 -3.87
N LYS A 64 10.82 1.04 -3.46
CA LYS A 64 12.22 1.28 -3.08
C LYS A 64 13.08 1.89 -4.21
N HIS A 65 12.73 1.64 -5.46
CA HIS A 65 13.49 2.07 -6.64
C HIS A 65 13.20 3.52 -7.05
N VAL A 66 12.22 4.19 -6.42
CA VAL A 66 11.85 5.56 -6.78
C VAL A 66 12.89 6.54 -6.22
N THR A 67 13.46 7.35 -7.11
CA THR A 67 14.49 8.35 -6.77
C THR A 67 14.02 9.79 -6.88
N ASP A 68 12.93 10.08 -7.60
CA ASP A 68 12.38 11.44 -7.71
C ASP A 68 11.63 11.82 -6.42
N VAL A 69 12.09 12.89 -5.77
CA VAL A 69 11.51 13.44 -4.52
C VAL A 69 10.02 13.73 -4.69
N ARG A 70 9.59 14.27 -5.84
CA ARG A 70 8.19 14.66 -6.07
C ARG A 70 7.28 13.45 -6.12
N VAL A 71 7.75 12.36 -6.71
CA VAL A 71 7.03 11.09 -6.75
C VAL A 71 6.93 10.50 -5.34
N ILE A 72 8.02 10.57 -4.57
CA ILE A 72 8.02 10.13 -3.17
C ILE A 72 7.01 10.95 -2.34
N ASP A 73 6.94 12.27 -2.53
CA ASP A 73 5.97 13.12 -1.84
C ASP A 73 4.52 12.73 -2.15
N ILE A 74 4.21 12.41 -3.40
CA ILE A 74 2.88 11.92 -3.80
C ILE A 74 2.59 10.57 -3.13
N LEU A 75 3.56 9.66 -3.11
CA LEU A 75 3.41 8.35 -2.45
C LEU A 75 3.20 8.50 -0.93
N LEU A 76 3.93 9.41 -0.29
CA LEU A 76 3.76 9.73 1.13
C LEU A 76 2.39 10.33 1.42
N LEU A 77 1.89 11.22 0.55
CA LEU A 77 0.55 11.77 0.66
C LEU A 77 -0.51 10.67 0.59
N LYS A 78 -0.45 9.82 -0.44
CA LYS A 78 -1.36 8.68 -0.60
C LYS A 78 -1.30 7.76 0.62
N GLY A 79 -0.10 7.40 1.09
CA GLY A 79 0.07 6.54 2.25
C GLY A 79 -0.47 7.16 3.56
N ARG A 80 -0.47 8.49 3.69
CA ARG A 80 -1.09 9.20 4.82
C ARG A 80 -2.61 9.23 4.73
N GLN A 81 -3.17 9.42 3.53
CA GLN A 81 -4.61 9.34 3.28
C GLN A 81 -5.14 7.94 3.58
N GLU A 82 -4.46 6.91 3.06
CA GLU A 82 -4.76 5.50 3.33
C GLU A 82 -4.73 5.18 4.83
N TYR A 83 -3.73 5.70 5.55
CA TYR A 83 -3.62 5.52 7.00
C TYR A 83 -4.80 6.16 7.75
N GLN A 84 -5.18 7.38 7.36
CA GLN A 84 -6.29 8.11 7.95
C GLN A 84 -7.63 7.40 7.68
N GLU A 85 -7.87 6.98 6.45
CA GLU A 85 -9.07 6.24 6.05
C GLU A 85 -9.19 4.91 6.81
N THR A 86 -8.07 4.22 7.02
CA THR A 86 -8.05 2.92 7.72
C THR A 86 -8.32 3.10 9.22
N LEU A 87 -7.62 4.02 9.90
CA LEU A 87 -7.78 4.19 11.35
C LEU A 87 -9.05 4.94 11.76
N ASN A 88 -9.60 5.79 10.89
CA ASN A 88 -10.89 6.40 11.14
C ASN A 88 -12.08 5.51 10.73
N ILE A 89 -11.81 4.28 10.27
CA ILE A 89 -12.83 3.29 9.89
C ILE A 89 -13.74 3.85 8.78
N TRP A 90 -13.13 4.56 7.82
CA TRP A 90 -13.84 4.98 6.60
C TRP A 90 -13.85 3.86 5.56
N LYS A 91 -12.91 2.92 5.66
CA LYS A 91 -12.87 1.70 4.87
C LYS A 91 -13.69 0.58 5.52
N GLN A 92 -14.11 -0.36 4.69
CA GLN A 92 -14.67 -1.64 5.13
C GLN A 92 -13.65 -2.77 4.98
N THR A 93 -13.85 -3.87 5.69
CA THR A 93 -12.98 -5.07 5.67
C THR A 93 -12.56 -5.54 4.27
N PRO A 94 -13.43 -5.59 3.23
CA PRO A 94 -13.01 -5.98 1.88
C PRO A 94 -11.91 -5.11 1.28
N HIS A 95 -11.87 -3.81 1.60
CA HIS A 95 -10.86 -2.89 1.09
C HIS A 95 -9.48 -3.16 1.70
N VAL A 96 -9.44 -3.57 2.97
CA VAL A 96 -8.20 -3.94 3.67
C VAL A 96 -7.71 -5.30 3.17
N LEU A 97 -8.63 -6.27 3.01
CA LEU A 97 -8.31 -7.59 2.46
C LEU A 97 -7.84 -7.54 1.00
N ALA A 98 -8.31 -6.57 0.21
CA ALA A 98 -7.87 -6.38 -1.17
C ALA A 98 -6.34 -6.20 -1.30
N TRP A 99 -5.66 -5.69 -0.27
CA TRP A 99 -4.19 -5.59 -0.29
C TRP A 99 -3.52 -6.96 -0.38
N PHE A 100 -4.13 -8.00 0.19
CA PHE A 100 -3.60 -9.35 0.24
C PHE A 100 -3.91 -10.15 -1.04
N LYS A 101 -4.98 -9.78 -1.76
CA LYS A 101 -5.44 -10.49 -2.96
C LYS A 101 -4.39 -10.57 -4.08
N GLU A 102 -3.63 -9.50 -4.32
CA GLU A 102 -2.55 -9.50 -5.32
C GLU A 102 -1.52 -10.62 -5.07
N GLN A 103 -1.33 -11.03 -3.82
CA GLN A 103 -0.38 -12.08 -3.45
C GLN A 103 -0.95 -13.47 -3.73
N GLU A 104 -2.26 -13.65 -3.53
CA GLU A 104 -2.96 -14.90 -3.85
C GLU A 104 -3.00 -15.13 -5.37
N ASP A 105 -3.31 -14.09 -6.14
CA ASP A 105 -3.40 -14.18 -7.60
C ASP A 105 -2.03 -14.46 -8.26
N ASN A 106 -0.94 -13.93 -7.68
CA ASN A 106 0.43 -14.12 -8.17
C ASN A 106 1.18 -15.32 -7.55
N ALA A 107 0.53 -16.10 -6.67
CA ALA A 107 1.16 -17.22 -5.98
C ALA A 107 1.48 -18.41 -6.92
N SER A 108 0.84 -18.50 -8.09
CA SER A 108 1.18 -19.52 -9.08
C SER A 108 2.38 -19.07 -9.91
N PRO A 109 3.57 -19.73 -9.81
CA PRO A 109 4.62 -19.53 -10.78
C PRO A 109 4.11 -20.08 -12.10
N GLN A 110 3.57 -19.21 -12.95
CA GLN A 110 3.09 -19.67 -14.24
C GLN A 110 4.30 -19.91 -15.12
N THR A 111 4.70 -21.18 -15.21
CA THR A 111 5.64 -21.64 -16.25
C THR A 111 5.05 -21.23 -17.59
N PHE A 112 5.89 -21.05 -18.61
CA PHE A 112 5.41 -20.82 -19.97
C PHE A 112 4.29 -21.81 -20.37
N MET A 113 4.46 -23.10 -20.06
CA MET A 113 3.45 -24.13 -20.34
C MET A 113 2.13 -23.90 -19.57
N ASP A 114 2.19 -23.45 -18.31
CA ASP A 114 0.97 -23.18 -17.53
C ASP A 114 0.21 -21.96 -18.06
N LYS A 115 0.93 -20.92 -18.53
CA LYS A 115 0.33 -19.75 -19.19
C LYS A 115 -0.29 -20.11 -20.54
N PHE A 116 0.42 -20.91 -21.31
CA PHE A 116 0.00 -21.41 -22.61
C PHE A 116 -1.28 -22.26 -22.50
N LEU A 117 -1.30 -23.22 -21.58
CA LEU A 117 -2.48 -24.09 -21.34
C LEU A 117 -3.68 -23.32 -20.77
N ALA A 118 -3.44 -22.25 -20.01
CA ALA A 118 -4.49 -21.37 -19.49
C ALA A 118 -5.02 -20.37 -20.54
N GLY A 119 -4.50 -20.36 -21.77
CA GLY A 119 -4.91 -19.44 -22.83
C GLY A 119 -4.59 -17.96 -22.56
N ARG A 120 -3.69 -17.68 -21.60
CA ARG A 120 -3.38 -16.30 -21.16
C ARG A 120 -2.36 -15.60 -22.06
N ASP A 121 -1.62 -16.34 -22.89
CA ASP A 121 -0.60 -15.80 -23.81
C ASP A 121 -1.18 -15.14 -25.08
N GLU A 122 -2.43 -15.40 -25.46
CA GLU A 122 -3.04 -14.79 -26.66
C GLU A 122 -3.19 -13.25 -26.57
N SER A 123 -3.22 -12.71 -25.34
CA SER A 123 -3.35 -11.27 -25.08
C SER A 123 -2.14 -10.44 -25.54
N HIS A 124 -0.96 -11.06 -25.70
CA HIS A 124 0.26 -10.37 -26.15
C HIS A 124 0.46 -10.40 -27.68
N VAL A 125 -0.31 -11.21 -28.42
CA VAL A 125 -0.12 -11.41 -29.88
C VAL A 125 -1.02 -10.48 -30.72
N GLN A 126 -2.06 -9.89 -30.14
CA GLN A 126 -3.04 -9.07 -30.89
C GLN A 126 -2.61 -7.62 -31.21
N ASN A 127 -1.40 -7.18 -30.82
CA ASN A 127 -0.90 -5.83 -31.08
C ASN A 127 0.02 -5.69 -32.30
N PHE A 128 -0.03 -6.65 -33.23
CA PHE A 128 0.65 -6.56 -34.53
C PHE A 128 -0.38 -6.53 -35.66
N HIS A 129 -1.09 -5.42 -35.83
CA HIS A 129 -1.74 -5.00 -37.08
C HIS A 129 -1.74 -3.47 -37.13
#